data_AF-A0A0B1YSX7-F1
#
_entry.id   AF-A0A0B1YSX7-F1
#
_cell.length_a   1.000
_cell.length_b   1.000
_cell.length_c   1.000
_cell.angle_alpha   90.00
_cell.angle_beta   90.00
_cell.angle_gamma   90.00
#
_symmetry.space_group_name_H-M   'P 1'
#
loop_
_entity.id
_entity.type
_entity.pdbx_description
1 polymer ?
#
loop_
_entity_poly.entity_id
_entity_poly.type
_entity_poly.pdbx_seq_one_letter_code
_entity_poly.pdbx_strand_id
1 'polypeptide(L)'
;MYEARHRSSQAPKILTLADIKLDDIKTFLEAHDLTLMGINIAELDSQLGSASRGLKNIVPLISEMNIPPITKKILIQKLKSSNIDICREFICTYTADEDEEADSLSISTIQNKCTNLTYLHATKEQQSQRFEVGTHEISDAFNSVSGRFLEKTQTPLMPANIAFHYISNAIVFHRDLWPHIREYIKKLDDYYAREIIGRYAASTIRSNVDIFKTQTFEAVPMPKALRHLNIKTYGKCGSSRGGITRNSILREHISTDELIDFYAITTRILIHTFSACRVLSAALLDADCLTISKLDGLWDLKLKTPKASNSHELEIIKRPIPKVIWDFIYDYIEFMESRHPGMNTIWPSGAQKGKDRNETTFRKILDQYSDWIQVPTTGETRWYARPHQFRRFFAAFFFYLSGNTEIEPLRWMMGHVEPSVTLYYADISNQPDWERDTLEFLTDFLEGNVGKDVLVDEDLLEELAMCEPDVKLGDHALLSEHLNELANHRDIKLKIMNNEKIFVYASK
;
A
#
# COMPACT_ATOMS: atom_id res chain seq x y z
N MET A 1 -23.44 37.59 -15.78
CA MET A 1 -23.60 36.34 -16.56
C MET A 1 -23.02 35.16 -15.78
N TYR A 2 -23.58 34.85 -14.61
CA TYR A 2 -23.05 33.86 -13.66
C TYR A 2 -24.13 32.84 -13.21
N GLU A 3 -25.33 32.86 -13.82
CA GLU A 3 -26.50 32.14 -13.29
C GLU A 3 -27.08 31.03 -14.19
N ALA A 4 -26.54 30.76 -15.38
CA ALA A 4 -27.25 29.90 -16.33
C ALA A 4 -26.82 28.41 -16.37
N ARG A 5 -25.68 28.02 -15.77
CA ARG A 5 -25.17 26.63 -15.90
C ARG A 5 -25.48 25.68 -14.76
N HIS A 6 -25.92 26.17 -13.60
CA HIS A 6 -25.85 25.38 -12.35
C HIS A 6 -27.17 24.89 -11.74
N ARG A 7 -28.32 25.01 -12.44
CA ARG A 7 -29.63 24.57 -11.87
C ARG A 7 -30.39 23.48 -12.62
N SER A 8 -29.80 22.89 -13.66
CA SER A 8 -30.45 21.82 -14.42
C SER A 8 -29.70 20.51 -14.29
N SER A 9 -30.42 19.40 -14.11
CA SER A 9 -29.95 18.02 -14.29
C SER A 9 -29.47 17.72 -15.73
N GLN A 10 -29.41 18.73 -16.60
CA GLN A 10 -28.96 18.71 -17.99
C GLN A 10 -27.72 19.59 -18.21
N ALA A 11 -26.70 19.54 -17.35
CA ALA A 11 -25.40 20.06 -17.76
C ALA A 11 -25.00 19.37 -19.09
N PRO A 12 -24.53 20.13 -20.10
CA PRO A 12 -24.18 19.55 -21.40
C PRO A 12 -23.17 18.42 -21.18
N LYS A 13 -23.48 17.25 -21.72
CA LYS A 13 -22.64 16.07 -21.53
C LYS A 13 -21.29 16.32 -22.22
N ILE A 14 -20.21 16.26 -21.45
CA ILE A 14 -18.85 16.27 -22.00
C ILE A 14 -18.67 14.95 -22.77
N LEU A 15 -18.54 15.03 -24.09
CA LEU A 15 -18.38 13.86 -24.97
C LEU A 15 -16.98 13.76 -25.54
N THR A 16 -16.29 14.90 -25.67
CA THR A 16 -14.96 15.03 -26.24
C THR A 16 -14.08 15.94 -25.40
N LEU A 17 -12.77 15.94 -25.67
CA LEU A 17 -11.83 16.85 -25.01
C LEU A 17 -12.12 18.33 -25.32
N ALA A 18 -12.69 18.63 -26.50
CA ALA A 18 -13.03 19.99 -26.92
C ALA A 18 -14.22 20.59 -26.14
N ASP A 19 -15.04 19.73 -25.54
CA ASP A 19 -16.19 20.15 -24.74
C ASP A 19 -15.75 20.67 -23.37
N ILE A 20 -14.58 20.26 -22.87
CA ILE A 20 -14.06 20.67 -21.56
C ILE A 20 -13.63 22.14 -21.60
N LYS A 21 -14.25 22.97 -20.78
CA LYS A 21 -13.93 24.39 -20.61
C LYS A 21 -13.26 24.66 -19.27
N LEU A 22 -12.62 25.82 -19.15
CA LEU A 22 -12.03 26.29 -17.89
C LEU A 22 -13.06 26.32 -16.74
N ASP A 23 -14.30 26.68 -17.06
CA ASP A 23 -15.44 26.70 -16.16
C ASP A 23 -15.75 25.31 -15.56
N ASP A 24 -15.59 24.25 -16.34
CA ASP A 24 -15.78 22.87 -15.88
C ASP A 24 -14.69 22.46 -14.88
N ILE A 25 -13.44 22.89 -15.11
CA ILE A 25 -12.31 22.66 -14.20
C ILE A 25 -12.53 23.40 -12.88
N LYS A 26 -12.93 24.68 -12.94
CA LYS A 26 -13.24 25.48 -11.74
C LYS A 26 -14.40 24.86 -10.96
N THR A 27 -15.49 24.50 -11.64
CA THR A 27 -16.63 23.81 -11.04
C THR A 27 -16.22 22.50 -10.36
N PHE A 28 -15.36 21.71 -11.00
CA PHE A 28 -14.83 20.48 -10.41
C PHE A 28 -14.04 20.77 -9.13
N LEU A 29 -13.13 21.75 -9.14
CA LEU A 29 -12.34 22.10 -7.97
C LEU A 29 -13.21 22.62 -6.82
N GLU A 30 -14.14 23.54 -7.11
CA GLU A 30 -15.10 24.06 -6.13
C GLU A 30 -15.99 22.97 -5.55
N ALA A 31 -16.42 21.98 -6.35
CA ALA A 31 -17.24 20.88 -5.88
C ALA A 31 -16.59 19.99 -4.82
N HIS A 32 -15.25 20.03 -4.73
CA HIS A 32 -14.48 19.29 -3.73
C HIS A 32 -14.05 20.15 -2.54
N ASP A 33 -14.32 21.47 -2.57
CA ASP A 33 -14.11 22.40 -1.47
C ASP A 33 -15.32 22.36 -0.51
N LEU A 34 -15.44 21.24 0.21
CA LEU A 34 -16.55 21.00 1.14
C LEU A 34 -16.53 21.97 2.33
N THR A 35 -15.34 22.42 2.73
CA THR A 35 -15.14 23.37 3.83
C THR A 35 -15.78 24.72 3.52
N LEU A 36 -15.58 25.25 2.30
CA LEU A 36 -16.20 26.51 1.88
C LEU A 36 -17.73 26.40 1.77
N MET A 37 -18.25 25.20 1.47
CA MET A 37 -19.69 24.93 1.50
C MET A 37 -20.25 24.70 2.91
N GLY A 38 -19.42 24.80 3.96
CA GLY A 38 -19.81 24.57 5.35
C GLY A 38 -20.17 23.11 5.65
N ILE A 39 -19.64 22.16 4.88
CA ILE A 39 -19.99 20.74 4.98
C ILE A 39 -18.92 19.99 5.75
N ASN A 40 -19.30 19.45 6.91
CA ASN A 40 -18.46 18.58 7.71
C ASN A 40 -18.84 17.10 7.47
N ILE A 41 -17.93 16.33 6.84
CA ILE A 41 -18.17 14.90 6.56
C ILE A 41 -18.29 14.09 7.85
N ALA A 42 -17.46 14.39 8.87
CA ALA A 42 -17.49 13.64 10.13
C ALA A 42 -18.83 13.82 10.87
N GLU A 43 -19.42 15.01 10.78
CA GLU A 43 -20.76 15.26 11.31
C GLU A 43 -21.84 14.48 10.55
N LEU A 44 -21.76 14.45 9.21
CA LEU A 44 -22.66 13.65 8.39
C LEU A 44 -22.52 12.15 8.66
N ASP A 45 -21.30 11.63 8.82
CA ASP A 45 -21.06 10.23 9.14
C ASP A 45 -21.56 9.89 10.55
N SER A 46 -21.37 10.78 11.52
CA SER A 46 -21.93 10.64 12.87
C SER A 46 -23.46 10.59 12.86
N GLN A 47 -24.14 11.35 12.00
CA GLN A 47 -25.59 11.30 11.85
C GLN A 47 -26.08 9.97 11.22
N LEU A 48 -25.24 9.30 10.43
CA LEU A 48 -25.54 7.96 9.90
C LEU A 48 -25.36 6.87 10.96
N GLY A 49 -24.53 7.09 11.98
CA GLY A 49 -24.35 6.16 13.11
C GLY A 49 -23.99 4.75 12.66
N SER A 50 -24.77 3.74 13.07
CA SER A 50 -24.57 2.33 12.67
C SER A 50 -25.34 1.92 11.39
N ALA A 51 -26.06 2.84 10.74
CA ALA A 51 -26.87 2.52 9.58
C ALA A 51 -26.02 2.05 8.40
N SER A 52 -26.56 1.22 7.51
CA SER A 52 -25.81 0.82 6.31
C SER A 52 -25.53 2.01 5.40
N ARG A 53 -24.31 2.12 4.87
CA ARG A 53 -23.86 3.25 4.02
C ARG A 53 -24.38 3.14 2.57
N GLY A 54 -25.64 2.74 2.42
CA GLY A 54 -26.31 2.63 1.12
C GLY A 54 -26.90 3.96 0.65
N LEU A 55 -27.16 4.07 -0.65
CA LEU A 55 -27.86 5.24 -1.24
C LEU A 55 -29.17 5.57 -0.49
N LYS A 56 -29.90 4.55 -0.03
CA LYS A 56 -31.16 4.71 0.70
C LYS A 56 -31.04 5.53 1.99
N ASN A 57 -29.89 5.47 2.66
CA ASN A 57 -29.66 6.14 3.93
C ASN A 57 -28.88 7.44 3.75
N ILE A 58 -27.93 7.48 2.81
CA ILE A 58 -27.10 8.67 2.55
C ILE A 58 -27.88 9.76 1.80
N VAL A 59 -28.66 9.40 0.78
CA VAL A 59 -29.34 10.39 -0.07
C VAL A 59 -30.28 11.29 0.73
N PRO A 60 -31.14 10.80 1.63
CA PRO A 60 -31.99 11.65 2.46
C PRO A 60 -31.20 12.69 3.27
N LEU A 61 -30.07 12.29 3.86
CA LEU A 61 -29.21 13.14 4.69
C LEU A 61 -28.69 14.39 3.96
N ILE A 62 -28.39 14.25 2.67
CA ILE A 62 -27.82 15.33 1.85
C ILE A 62 -28.83 15.93 0.87
N SER A 63 -30.09 15.48 0.89
CA SER A 63 -31.11 15.92 -0.08
C SER A 63 -31.50 17.38 0.14
N GLU A 64 -31.61 17.79 1.40
CA GLU A 64 -31.99 19.15 1.82
C GLU A 64 -30.86 20.16 1.70
N MET A 65 -29.61 19.69 1.51
CA MET A 65 -28.46 20.57 1.32
C MET A 65 -28.57 21.29 -0.04
N ASN A 66 -28.46 22.62 -0.01
CA ASN A 66 -28.44 23.48 -1.20
C ASN A 66 -27.05 23.46 -1.87
N ILE A 67 -26.67 22.30 -2.41
CA ILE A 67 -25.33 22.03 -2.94
C ILE A 67 -25.38 21.50 -4.38
N PRO A 68 -24.32 21.71 -5.19
CA PRO A 68 -24.29 21.25 -6.57
C PRO A 68 -24.45 19.73 -6.73
N PRO A 69 -25.04 19.24 -7.85
CA PRO A 69 -25.21 17.80 -8.09
C PRO A 69 -23.90 16.99 -8.08
N ILE A 70 -22.79 17.60 -8.53
CA ILE A 70 -21.46 17.00 -8.48
C ILE A 70 -20.97 16.83 -7.03
N THR A 71 -21.18 17.83 -6.18
CA THR A 71 -20.90 17.77 -4.73
C THR A 71 -21.74 16.69 -4.04
N LYS A 72 -23.03 16.55 -4.40
CA LYS A 72 -23.87 15.45 -3.88
C LYS A 72 -23.29 14.07 -4.23
N LYS A 73 -22.81 13.88 -5.45
CA LYS A 73 -22.16 12.62 -5.87
C LYS A 73 -20.87 12.36 -5.09
N ILE A 74 -20.06 13.40 -4.89
CA ILE A 74 -18.82 13.33 -4.10
C ILE A 74 -19.16 12.91 -2.66
N LEU A 75 -20.12 13.58 -2.01
CA LEU A 75 -20.54 13.21 -0.65
C LEU A 75 -21.07 11.79 -0.55
N ILE A 76 -21.87 11.34 -1.52
CA ILE A 76 -22.33 9.94 -1.57
C ILE A 76 -21.15 8.98 -1.65
N GLN A 77 -20.13 9.30 -2.44
CA GLN A 77 -18.94 8.46 -2.56
C GLN A 77 -18.18 8.42 -1.24
N LYS A 78 -17.87 9.59 -0.65
CA LYS A 78 -17.13 9.69 0.61
C LYS A 78 -17.83 8.99 1.79
N LEU A 79 -19.16 9.13 1.89
CA LEU A 79 -19.95 8.48 2.93
C LEU A 79 -20.14 6.96 2.67
N LYS A 80 -19.87 6.46 1.46
CA LYS A 80 -19.87 5.03 1.16
C LYS A 80 -18.56 4.35 1.54
N SER A 81 -17.44 5.04 1.38
CA SER A 81 -16.07 4.53 1.59
C SER A 81 -15.66 4.51 3.06
N SER A 82 -16.32 5.26 3.96
CA SER A 82 -16.08 5.24 5.42
C SER A 82 -16.28 3.87 6.11
N ASN A 83 -16.66 2.82 5.37
CA ASN A 83 -16.98 1.49 5.89
C ASN A 83 -15.77 0.51 5.95
N ILE A 84 -14.57 0.93 5.54
CA ILE A 84 -13.39 0.03 5.54
C ILE A 84 -13.06 -0.45 6.97
N ASP A 85 -13.41 0.34 7.99
CA ASP A 85 -13.03 0.11 9.39
C ASP A 85 -13.95 -0.79 10.20
N ILE A 86 -15.16 -1.12 9.72
CA ILE A 86 -16.19 -1.74 10.58
C ILE A 86 -15.78 -3.11 11.11
N CYS A 87 -14.86 -3.81 10.44
CA CYS A 87 -14.46 -5.17 10.83
C CYS A 87 -13.22 -5.23 11.73
N ARG A 88 -12.49 -4.13 11.96
CA ARG A 88 -11.23 -4.17 12.72
C ARG A 88 -11.45 -4.53 14.18
N GLU A 89 -10.45 -5.16 14.80
CA GLU A 89 -10.51 -5.47 16.22
C GLU A 89 -10.29 -4.23 17.10
N PHE A 90 -9.49 -3.27 16.64
CA PHE A 90 -9.11 -2.04 17.32
C PHE A 90 -9.18 -0.83 16.37
N ILE A 91 -9.15 0.37 16.92
CA ILE A 91 -8.99 1.61 16.16
C ILE A 91 -7.55 1.71 15.66
N CYS A 92 -7.35 2.24 14.44
CA CYS A 92 -6.02 2.44 13.88
C CYS A 92 -5.25 3.53 14.63
N THR A 93 -3.98 3.26 14.96
CA THR A 93 -3.11 4.20 15.68
C THR A 93 -2.86 5.52 14.95
N TYR A 94 -2.94 5.51 13.62
CA TYR A 94 -2.76 6.69 12.79
C TYR A 94 -3.98 6.91 11.91
N THR A 95 -4.45 8.16 11.84
CA THR A 95 -5.64 8.55 11.05
C THR A 95 -5.26 9.09 9.66
N ALA A 96 -3.99 9.49 9.48
CA ALA A 96 -3.55 10.31 8.34
C ALA A 96 -3.57 9.59 6.98
N ASP A 97 -3.28 8.28 6.92
CA ASP A 97 -3.11 7.56 5.64
C ASP A 97 -4.41 6.90 5.12
N GLU A 98 -5.47 6.85 5.94
CA GLU A 98 -6.68 6.08 5.60
C GLU A 98 -7.81 6.93 5.03
N ASP A 99 -8.02 8.12 5.59
CA ASP A 99 -9.02 9.08 5.12
C ASP A 99 -8.48 10.01 4.01
N GLU A 100 -7.18 10.29 4.00
CA GLU A 100 -6.59 11.27 3.07
C GLU A 100 -6.38 10.73 1.64
N GLU A 101 -6.06 9.44 1.48
CA GLU A 101 -5.81 8.85 0.15
C GLU A 101 -7.08 8.48 -0.62
N ALA A 102 -8.16 8.12 0.07
CA ALA A 102 -9.38 7.63 -0.59
C ALA A 102 -10.38 8.73 -0.92
N ASP A 103 -10.47 9.80 -0.10
CA ASP A 103 -11.66 10.66 -0.16
C ASP A 103 -11.42 12.17 -0.11
N SER A 104 -10.27 12.71 0.29
CA SER A 104 -9.97 14.16 0.14
C SER A 104 -8.98 14.43 -0.98
N LEU A 105 -9.27 15.37 -1.88
CA LEU A 105 -8.29 15.81 -2.87
C LEU A 105 -7.16 16.56 -2.17
N SER A 106 -6.00 15.91 -2.03
CA SER A 106 -4.78 16.59 -1.61
C SER A 106 -4.29 17.55 -2.69
N ILE A 107 -3.53 18.57 -2.27
CA ILE A 107 -2.81 19.49 -3.18
C ILE A 107 -2.00 18.68 -4.21
N SER A 108 -1.29 17.63 -3.76
CA SER A 108 -0.48 16.78 -4.64
C SER A 108 -1.31 16.02 -5.68
N THR A 109 -2.50 15.52 -5.29
CA THR A 109 -3.42 14.83 -6.20
C THR A 109 -3.93 15.78 -7.27
N ILE A 110 -4.30 17.01 -6.89
CA ILE A 110 -4.78 18.01 -7.84
C ILE A 110 -3.66 18.45 -8.77
N GLN A 111 -2.46 18.73 -8.24
CA GLN A 111 -1.28 19.06 -9.05
C GLN A 111 -1.02 17.98 -10.11
N ASN A 112 -1.06 16.70 -9.73
CA ASN A 112 -0.93 15.60 -10.68
C ASN A 112 -2.03 15.63 -11.78
N LYS A 113 -3.28 15.97 -11.43
CA LYS A 113 -4.36 16.14 -12.42
C LYS A 113 -4.12 17.37 -13.32
N CYS A 114 -3.67 18.50 -12.77
CA CYS A 114 -3.31 19.69 -13.53
C CYS A 114 -2.15 19.42 -14.50
N THR A 115 -1.15 18.65 -14.08
CA THR A 115 -0.05 18.21 -14.95
C THR A 115 -0.58 17.36 -16.11
N ASN A 116 -1.51 16.43 -15.85
CA ASN A 116 -2.16 15.66 -16.91
C ASN A 116 -2.95 16.54 -17.90
N LEU A 117 -3.70 17.52 -17.41
CA LEU A 117 -4.40 18.49 -18.28
C LEU A 117 -3.42 19.34 -19.09
N THR A 118 -2.29 19.71 -18.49
CA THR A 118 -1.21 20.43 -19.18
C THR A 118 -0.63 19.61 -20.33
N TYR A 119 -0.45 18.29 -20.15
CA TYR A 119 -0.04 17.40 -21.23
C TYR A 119 -1.08 17.29 -22.35
N LEU A 120 -2.37 17.25 -21.99
CA LEU A 120 -3.44 17.31 -23.00
C LEU A 120 -3.39 18.61 -23.79
N HIS A 121 -3.14 19.75 -23.15
CA HIS A 121 -2.97 21.01 -23.88
C HIS A 121 -1.73 21.00 -24.77
N ALA A 122 -0.59 20.53 -24.26
CA ALA A 122 0.67 20.47 -25.00
C ALA A 122 0.59 19.59 -26.26
N THR A 123 -0.27 18.57 -26.25
CA THR A 123 -0.49 17.63 -27.36
C THR A 123 -1.71 17.97 -28.23
N LYS A 124 -2.33 19.15 -28.05
CA LYS A 124 -3.60 19.51 -28.72
C LYS A 124 -3.55 19.44 -30.25
N GLU A 125 -2.42 19.73 -30.87
CA GLU A 125 -2.29 19.66 -32.33
C GLU A 125 -2.38 18.24 -32.89
N GLN A 126 -2.16 17.22 -32.05
CA GLN A 126 -2.25 15.80 -32.39
C GLN A 126 -3.65 15.22 -32.09
N GLN A 127 -4.56 16.02 -31.52
CA GLN A 127 -5.88 15.57 -31.09
C GLN A 127 -6.93 15.85 -32.16
N SER A 128 -7.75 14.85 -32.50
CA SER A 128 -8.88 15.02 -33.42
C SER A 128 -9.98 15.95 -32.87
N GLN A 129 -10.09 16.04 -31.54
CA GLN A 129 -10.94 16.99 -30.81
C GLN A 129 -10.05 17.68 -29.80
N ARG A 130 -9.73 18.96 -30.04
CA ARG A 130 -8.66 19.67 -29.36
C ARG A 130 -9.06 20.09 -27.96
N PHE A 131 -8.19 19.83 -26.98
CA PHE A 131 -8.33 20.39 -25.65
C PHE A 131 -7.85 21.85 -25.62
N GLU A 132 -8.80 22.78 -25.50
CA GLU A 132 -8.53 24.22 -25.71
C GLU A 132 -8.06 24.97 -24.46
N VAL A 133 -8.26 24.42 -23.25
CA VAL A 133 -7.89 25.12 -22.00
C VAL A 133 -6.37 25.20 -21.87
N GLY A 134 -5.84 26.42 -21.74
CA GLY A 134 -4.41 26.70 -21.65
C GLY A 134 -3.77 26.26 -20.34
N THR A 135 -2.47 25.93 -20.41
CA THR A 135 -1.66 25.57 -19.23
C THR A 135 -1.69 26.63 -18.13
N HIS A 136 -1.61 27.92 -18.51
CA HIS A 136 -1.69 29.04 -17.56
C HIS A 136 -3.06 29.11 -16.89
N GLU A 137 -4.14 28.93 -17.65
CA GLU A 137 -5.51 28.94 -17.12
C GLU A 137 -5.75 27.80 -16.11
N ILE A 138 -5.16 26.62 -16.37
CA ILE A 138 -5.19 25.48 -15.44
C ILE A 138 -4.44 25.82 -14.16
N SER A 139 -3.25 26.41 -14.27
CA SER A 139 -2.43 26.78 -13.12
C SER A 139 -3.10 27.86 -12.28
N ASP A 140 -3.68 28.89 -12.91
CA ASP A 140 -4.41 29.96 -12.23
C ASP A 140 -5.65 29.44 -11.53
N ALA A 141 -6.42 28.58 -12.20
CA ALA A 141 -7.59 27.94 -11.59
C ALA A 141 -7.18 27.14 -10.34
N PHE A 142 -6.09 26.39 -10.39
CA PHE A 142 -5.58 25.65 -9.23
C PHE A 142 -5.09 26.57 -8.12
N ASN A 143 -4.23 27.55 -8.43
CA ASN A 143 -3.66 28.46 -7.45
C ASN A 143 -4.72 29.28 -6.70
N SER A 144 -5.87 29.55 -7.34
CA SER A 144 -6.99 30.25 -6.71
C SER A 144 -7.66 29.47 -5.56
N VAL A 145 -7.45 28.14 -5.51
CA VAL A 145 -8.08 27.22 -4.54
C VAL A 145 -7.07 26.35 -3.78
N SER A 146 -5.79 26.36 -4.15
CA SER A 146 -4.77 25.43 -3.64
C SER A 146 -4.62 25.49 -2.12
N GLY A 147 -4.65 26.69 -1.52
CA GLY A 147 -4.59 26.89 -0.06
C GLY A 147 -5.81 26.39 0.71
N ARG A 148 -6.80 25.80 0.03
CA ARG A 148 -8.05 25.27 0.63
C ARG A 148 -8.08 23.74 0.64
N PHE A 149 -7.10 23.10 0.00
CA PHE A 149 -6.95 21.65 -0.01
C PHE A 149 -5.92 21.21 1.03
N LEU A 150 -6.03 19.96 1.47
CA LEU A 150 -5.11 19.40 2.45
C LEU A 150 -3.70 19.28 1.85
N GLU A 151 -2.72 19.77 2.61
CA GLU A 151 -1.33 19.42 2.37
C GLU A 151 -1.14 17.93 2.60
N LYS A 152 -0.35 17.28 1.76
CA LYS A 152 -0.08 15.86 1.92
C LYS A 152 0.76 15.68 3.18
N THR A 153 0.18 15.06 4.21
CA THR A 153 0.95 14.66 5.38
C THR A 153 1.93 13.55 5.01
N GLN A 154 3.08 13.52 5.66
CA GLN A 154 4.08 12.48 5.42
C GLN A 154 3.54 11.16 5.97
N THR A 155 3.39 10.15 5.10
CA THR A 155 2.98 8.77 5.42
C THR A 155 3.60 8.31 6.74
N PRO A 156 2.86 8.02 7.83
CA PRO A 156 3.44 7.70 9.13
C PRO A 156 4.50 6.59 9.07
N LEU A 157 5.61 6.80 9.78
CA LEU A 157 6.67 5.81 9.90
C LEU A 157 6.31 4.81 10.99
N MET A 158 6.40 3.53 10.65
CA MET A 158 6.03 2.43 11.51
C MET A 158 7.08 2.22 12.61
N PRO A 159 6.68 2.04 13.89
CA PRO A 159 7.60 1.65 14.95
C PRO A 159 8.30 0.33 14.63
N ALA A 160 9.56 0.18 15.01
CA ALA A 160 10.35 -1.00 14.67
C ALA A 160 9.77 -2.31 15.21
N ASN A 161 9.34 -2.33 16.48
CA ASN A 161 8.69 -3.51 17.07
C ASN A 161 7.45 -3.96 16.28
N ILE A 162 6.64 -3.03 15.76
CA ILE A 162 5.49 -3.31 14.92
C ILE A 162 5.93 -3.83 13.55
N ALA A 163 6.88 -3.17 12.89
CA ALA A 163 7.38 -3.58 11.59
C ALA A 163 7.98 -4.98 11.63
N PHE A 164 8.82 -5.27 12.62
CA PHE A 164 9.40 -6.59 12.83
C PHE A 164 8.35 -7.63 13.22
N HIS A 165 7.25 -7.27 13.91
CA HIS A 165 6.14 -8.19 14.13
C HIS A 165 5.50 -8.66 12.81
N TYR A 166 5.25 -7.76 11.87
CA TYR A 166 4.75 -8.12 10.54
C TYR A 166 5.74 -8.96 9.75
N ILE A 167 7.01 -8.54 9.72
CA ILE A 167 8.06 -9.20 8.94
C ILE A 167 8.32 -10.62 9.47
N SER A 168 8.48 -10.77 10.78
CA SER A 168 8.71 -12.07 11.42
C SER A 168 7.54 -13.02 11.21
N ASN A 169 6.30 -12.57 11.41
CA ASN A 169 5.12 -13.40 11.17
C ASN A 169 4.96 -13.77 9.68
N ALA A 170 5.33 -12.89 8.76
CA ALA A 170 5.35 -13.23 7.33
C ALA A 170 6.40 -14.31 7.03
N ILE A 171 7.60 -14.22 7.60
CA ILE A 171 8.66 -15.24 7.45
C ILE A 171 8.22 -16.58 8.07
N VAL A 172 7.70 -16.58 9.30
CA VAL A 172 7.19 -17.77 9.99
C VAL A 172 6.04 -18.41 9.20
N PHE A 173 5.15 -17.58 8.63
CA PHE A 173 4.07 -18.09 7.79
C PHE A 173 4.62 -18.86 6.58
N HIS A 174 5.61 -18.31 5.86
CA HIS A 174 6.22 -18.97 4.71
C HIS A 174 7.05 -20.20 5.09
N ARG A 175 7.86 -20.11 6.14
CA ARG A 175 8.82 -21.15 6.54
C ARG A 175 8.16 -22.31 7.27
N ASP A 176 7.32 -22.01 8.25
CA ASP A 176 6.88 -22.98 9.26
C ASP A 176 5.43 -23.44 9.02
N LEU A 177 4.54 -22.53 8.62
CA LEU A 177 3.11 -22.84 8.45
C LEU A 177 2.77 -23.30 7.03
N TRP A 178 3.26 -22.59 6.02
CA TRP A 178 2.85 -22.77 4.64
C TRP A 178 3.11 -24.17 4.08
N PRO A 179 4.26 -24.84 4.31
CA PRO A 179 4.49 -26.19 3.80
C PRO A 179 3.39 -27.17 4.21
N HIS A 180 2.95 -27.08 5.47
CA HIS A 180 1.86 -27.89 6.01
C HIS A 180 0.49 -27.48 5.43
N ILE A 181 0.23 -26.18 5.27
CA ILE A 181 -1.00 -25.66 4.66
C ILE A 181 -1.11 -26.13 3.19
N ARG A 182 -0.05 -25.99 2.41
CA ARG A 182 0.05 -26.41 1.00
C ARG A 182 -0.26 -27.89 0.86
N GLU A 183 0.36 -28.75 1.67
CA GLU A 183 0.12 -30.19 1.63
C GLU A 183 -1.33 -30.53 2.01
N TYR A 184 -1.90 -29.87 3.01
CA TYR A 184 -3.28 -30.10 3.43
C TYR A 184 -4.30 -29.67 2.35
N ILE A 185 -4.12 -28.48 1.77
CA ILE A 185 -4.96 -28.00 0.66
C ILE A 185 -4.88 -28.96 -0.52
N LYS A 186 -3.68 -29.45 -0.87
CA LYS A 186 -3.52 -30.45 -1.94
C LYS A 186 -4.33 -31.72 -1.66
N LYS A 187 -4.27 -32.26 -0.44
CA LYS A 187 -5.07 -33.45 -0.05
C LYS A 187 -6.58 -33.20 -0.16
N LEU A 188 -7.04 -32.00 0.23
CA LEU A 188 -8.44 -31.60 0.07
C LEU A 188 -8.83 -31.51 -1.41
N ASP A 189 -8.01 -30.87 -2.24
CA ASP A 189 -8.24 -30.74 -3.68
C ASP A 189 -8.26 -32.10 -4.38
N ASP A 190 -7.31 -32.99 -4.06
CA ASP A 190 -7.23 -34.35 -4.61
C ASP A 190 -8.48 -35.17 -4.25
N TYR A 191 -8.95 -35.07 -2.99
CA TYR A 191 -10.19 -35.71 -2.57
C TYR A 191 -11.40 -35.13 -3.32
N TYR A 192 -11.52 -33.80 -3.38
CA TYR A 192 -12.63 -33.13 -4.07
C TYR A 192 -12.67 -33.49 -5.56
N ALA A 193 -11.52 -33.53 -6.23
CA ALA A 193 -11.40 -33.91 -7.62
C ALA A 193 -11.87 -35.36 -7.86
N ARG A 194 -11.40 -36.30 -7.03
CA ARG A 194 -11.72 -37.73 -7.19
C ARG A 194 -13.13 -38.09 -6.80
N GLU A 195 -13.59 -37.61 -5.64
CA GLU A 195 -14.85 -38.05 -5.03
C GLU A 195 -16.04 -37.18 -5.43
N ILE A 196 -15.81 -35.91 -5.78
CA ILE A 196 -16.88 -34.97 -6.15
C ILE A 196 -16.86 -34.71 -7.66
N ILE A 197 -15.80 -34.13 -8.21
CA ILE A 197 -15.74 -33.75 -9.64
C ILE A 197 -15.85 -34.99 -10.54
N GLY A 198 -15.16 -36.08 -10.20
CA GLY A 198 -15.19 -37.33 -10.96
C GLY A 198 -16.52 -38.09 -10.92
N ARG A 199 -17.43 -37.75 -10.00
CA ARG A 199 -18.66 -38.54 -9.74
C ARG A 199 -19.97 -37.78 -9.99
N TYR A 200 -19.98 -36.47 -9.88
CA TYR A 200 -21.19 -35.66 -9.99
C TYR A 200 -21.14 -34.72 -11.18
N ALA A 201 -22.29 -34.50 -11.83
CA ALA A 201 -22.42 -33.50 -12.89
C ALA A 201 -22.19 -32.08 -12.32
N ALA A 202 -21.63 -31.18 -13.14
CA ALA A 202 -21.30 -29.81 -12.73
C ALA A 202 -22.51 -29.01 -12.20
N SER A 203 -23.72 -29.27 -12.72
CA SER A 203 -24.96 -28.67 -12.20
C SER A 203 -25.25 -29.11 -10.76
N THR A 204 -25.13 -30.40 -10.48
CA THR A 204 -25.31 -30.97 -9.14
C THR A 204 -24.29 -30.40 -8.16
N ILE A 205 -23.02 -30.27 -8.58
CA ILE A 205 -21.95 -29.67 -7.79
C ILE A 205 -22.30 -28.23 -7.41
N ARG A 206 -22.72 -27.41 -8.39
CA ARG A 206 -23.09 -26.01 -8.13
C ARG A 206 -24.23 -25.87 -7.15
N SER A 207 -25.27 -26.72 -7.25
CA SER A 207 -26.42 -26.66 -6.36
C SER A 207 -26.14 -27.15 -4.94
N ASN A 208 -25.06 -27.92 -4.73
CA ASN A 208 -24.73 -28.55 -3.43
C ASN A 208 -23.31 -28.23 -2.98
N VAL A 209 -22.77 -27.07 -3.38
CA VAL A 209 -21.36 -26.71 -3.17
C VAL A 209 -20.95 -26.77 -1.69
N ASP A 210 -21.80 -26.28 -0.79
CA ASP A 210 -21.51 -26.24 0.64
C ASP A 210 -21.51 -27.64 1.28
N ILE A 211 -22.38 -28.52 0.80
CA ILE A 211 -22.45 -29.92 1.24
C ILE A 211 -21.17 -30.65 0.81
N PHE A 212 -20.78 -30.53 -0.46
CA PHE A 212 -19.58 -31.19 -0.97
C PHE A 212 -18.29 -30.66 -0.36
N LYS A 213 -18.22 -29.35 -0.05
CA LYS A 213 -17.12 -28.78 0.71
C LYS A 213 -17.04 -29.34 2.12
N THR A 214 -18.17 -29.43 2.82
CA THR A 214 -18.25 -30.02 4.17
C THR A 214 -17.80 -31.48 4.15
N GLN A 215 -18.36 -32.27 3.24
CA GLN A 215 -17.99 -33.68 3.07
C GLN A 215 -16.48 -33.87 2.83
N THR A 216 -15.90 -33.02 1.98
CA THR A 216 -14.46 -33.05 1.68
C THR A 216 -13.63 -32.71 2.90
N PHE A 217 -14.02 -31.67 3.64
CA PHE A 217 -13.32 -31.24 4.84
C PHE A 217 -13.36 -32.31 5.94
N GLU A 218 -14.50 -32.97 6.15
CA GLU A 218 -14.66 -34.05 7.14
C GLU A 218 -13.88 -35.32 6.76
N ALA A 219 -13.74 -35.61 5.47
CA ALA A 219 -13.08 -36.81 4.98
C ALA A 219 -11.54 -36.73 5.05
N VAL A 220 -10.95 -35.53 5.00
CA VAL A 220 -9.49 -35.36 4.99
C VAL A 220 -8.99 -34.95 6.38
N PRO A 221 -8.16 -35.79 7.04
CA PRO A 221 -7.76 -35.54 8.43
C PRO A 221 -6.88 -34.31 8.55
N MET A 222 -7.21 -33.44 9.52
CA MET A 222 -6.44 -32.24 9.85
C MET A 222 -5.03 -32.60 10.37
N PRO A 223 -3.95 -32.09 9.74
CA PRO A 223 -2.59 -32.28 10.23
C PRO A 223 -2.41 -31.70 11.64
N LYS A 224 -1.64 -32.38 12.49
CA LYS A 224 -1.37 -31.93 13.87
C LYS A 224 -0.78 -30.52 13.92
N ALA A 225 0.12 -30.21 12.99
CA ALA A 225 0.77 -28.91 12.87
C ALA A 225 -0.21 -27.76 12.64
N LEU A 226 -1.38 -28.00 12.02
CA LEU A 226 -2.34 -26.95 11.65
C LEU A 226 -3.51 -26.80 12.62
N ARG A 227 -3.61 -27.66 13.66
CA ARG A 227 -4.77 -27.68 14.57
C ARG A 227 -4.99 -26.34 15.28
N HIS A 228 -3.91 -25.63 15.61
CA HIS A 228 -3.96 -24.35 16.29
C HIS A 228 -4.53 -23.21 15.41
N LEU A 229 -4.56 -23.38 14.09
CA LEU A 229 -5.06 -22.36 13.15
C LEU A 229 -6.60 -22.33 13.07
N ASN A 230 -7.31 -23.28 13.69
CA ASN A 230 -8.78 -23.37 13.66
C ASN A 230 -9.39 -23.31 12.24
N ILE A 231 -8.78 -24.03 11.30
CA ILE A 231 -9.31 -24.19 9.94
C ILE A 231 -10.62 -25.00 10.03
N LYS A 232 -11.73 -24.43 9.53
CA LYS A 232 -13.07 -25.03 9.65
C LYS A 232 -13.81 -25.13 8.32
N THR A 233 -13.23 -24.63 7.22
CA THR A 233 -13.91 -24.64 5.92
C THR A 233 -12.91 -24.81 4.79
N TYR A 234 -13.22 -25.75 3.89
CA TYR A 234 -12.55 -25.92 2.60
C TYR A 234 -13.13 -24.98 1.54
N GLY A 235 -12.25 -24.26 0.85
CA GLY A 235 -12.59 -23.18 -0.07
C GLY A 235 -13.11 -21.92 0.64
N LYS A 236 -13.75 -21.03 -0.11
CA LYS A 236 -14.36 -19.81 0.45
C LYS A 236 -15.34 -20.13 1.56
N CYS A 237 -15.22 -19.40 2.68
CA CYS A 237 -16.19 -19.41 3.76
C CYS A 237 -17.54 -18.89 3.26
N GLY A 238 -18.55 -19.77 3.20
CA GLY A 238 -19.91 -19.46 2.79
C GLY A 238 -20.74 -18.91 3.95
N SER A 239 -22.03 -19.25 3.99
CA SER A 239 -22.95 -18.89 5.07
C SER A 239 -22.60 -19.54 6.42
N SER A 240 -21.72 -20.54 6.45
CA SER A 240 -21.36 -21.33 7.64
C SER A 240 -20.82 -20.52 8.82
N ARG A 241 -20.03 -19.47 8.54
CA ARG A 241 -19.51 -18.55 9.56
C ARG A 241 -20.35 -17.26 9.67
N GLY A 242 -21.22 -17.00 8.70
CA GLY A 242 -21.84 -15.69 8.50
C GLY A 242 -20.84 -14.65 7.97
N GLY A 243 -21.28 -13.39 7.91
CA GLY A 243 -20.42 -12.27 7.52
C GLY A 243 -19.35 -11.97 8.58
N ILE A 244 -18.21 -11.42 8.16
CA ILE A 244 -17.20 -10.93 9.09
C ILE A 244 -17.70 -9.60 9.66
N THR A 245 -18.09 -9.59 10.92
CA THR A 245 -18.42 -8.37 11.69
C THR A 245 -17.22 -7.88 12.48
N ARG A 246 -16.31 -8.78 12.88
CA ARG A 246 -15.03 -8.47 13.52
C ARG A 246 -13.97 -9.47 13.05
N ASN A 247 -12.80 -8.99 12.68
CA ASN A 247 -11.71 -9.79 12.10
C ASN A 247 -11.18 -10.86 13.05
N SER A 248 -11.33 -10.69 14.37
CA SER A 248 -10.96 -11.67 15.39
C SER A 248 -11.59 -13.05 15.15
N ILE A 249 -12.73 -13.13 14.46
CA ILE A 249 -13.39 -14.38 14.08
C ILE A 249 -12.49 -15.30 13.24
N LEU A 250 -11.52 -14.74 12.50
CA LEU A 250 -10.59 -15.52 11.69
C LEU A 250 -9.65 -16.37 12.55
N ARG A 251 -9.43 -16.01 13.82
CA ARG A 251 -8.65 -16.86 14.74
C ARG A 251 -9.46 -18.06 15.24
N GLU A 252 -10.80 -17.99 15.19
CA GLU A 252 -11.70 -19.05 15.64
C GLU A 252 -12.23 -19.92 14.50
N HIS A 253 -12.28 -19.37 13.29
CA HIS A 253 -12.79 -20.01 12.10
C HIS A 253 -12.15 -19.37 10.87
N ILE A 254 -11.04 -19.94 10.43
CA ILE A 254 -10.44 -19.59 9.14
C ILE A 254 -10.79 -20.63 8.07
N SER A 255 -10.86 -20.17 6.83
CA SER A 255 -11.05 -21.04 5.66
C SER A 255 -9.74 -21.20 4.87
N THR A 256 -9.65 -22.22 4.03
CA THR A 256 -8.46 -22.42 3.20
C THR A 256 -8.24 -21.29 2.19
N ASP A 257 -9.31 -20.67 1.68
CA ASP A 257 -9.18 -19.51 0.76
C ASP A 257 -8.63 -18.28 1.49
N GLU A 258 -8.98 -18.08 2.76
CA GLU A 258 -8.42 -16.99 3.56
C GLU A 258 -6.96 -17.21 3.92
N LEU A 259 -6.53 -18.47 4.10
CA LEU A 259 -5.11 -18.79 4.24
C LEU A 259 -4.32 -18.55 2.95
N ILE A 260 -4.92 -18.81 1.78
CA ILE A 260 -4.32 -18.44 0.48
C ILE A 260 -4.24 -16.92 0.35
N ASP A 261 -5.27 -16.19 0.81
CA ASP A 261 -5.26 -14.74 0.85
C ASP A 261 -4.15 -14.21 1.77
N PHE A 262 -3.96 -14.82 2.95
CA PHE A 262 -2.85 -14.50 3.83
C PHE A 262 -1.50 -14.81 3.21
N TYR A 263 -1.36 -15.89 2.44
CA TYR A 263 -0.13 -16.17 1.72
C TYR A 263 0.22 -15.08 0.69
N ALA A 264 -0.78 -14.53 0.00
CA ALA A 264 -0.58 -13.38 -0.87
C ALA A 264 -0.21 -12.11 -0.07
N ILE A 265 -0.82 -11.87 1.09
CA ILE A 265 -0.49 -10.73 1.96
C ILE A 265 0.93 -10.82 2.50
N THR A 266 1.34 -11.97 3.03
CA THR A 266 2.69 -12.17 3.58
C THR A 266 3.74 -12.01 2.48
N THR A 267 3.49 -12.55 1.29
CA THR A 267 4.38 -12.36 0.13
C THR A 267 4.52 -10.87 -0.22
N ARG A 268 3.43 -10.09 -0.16
CA ARG A 268 3.48 -8.63 -0.40
C ARG A 268 4.21 -7.87 0.69
N ILE A 269 4.04 -8.23 1.96
CA ILE A 269 4.78 -7.64 3.08
C ILE A 269 6.28 -7.81 2.83
N LEU A 270 6.72 -9.03 2.48
CA LEU A 270 8.12 -9.30 2.19
C LEU A 270 8.61 -8.53 0.96
N ILE A 271 7.85 -8.48 -0.13
CA ILE A 271 8.20 -7.70 -1.32
C ILE A 271 8.34 -6.22 -0.97
N HIS A 272 7.36 -5.60 -0.30
CA HIS A 272 7.41 -4.18 0.04
C HIS A 272 8.57 -3.84 0.98
N THR A 273 8.85 -4.73 1.94
CA THR A 273 9.92 -4.55 2.91
C THR A 273 11.29 -4.68 2.25
N PHE A 274 11.55 -5.76 1.50
CA PHE A 274 12.89 -6.08 1.01
C PHE A 274 13.24 -5.51 -0.36
N SER A 275 12.26 -5.07 -1.16
CA SER A 275 12.52 -4.39 -2.43
C SER A 275 12.31 -2.88 -2.38
N ALA A 276 11.79 -2.38 -1.25
CA ALA A 276 11.39 -0.99 -1.07
C ALA A 276 10.53 -0.45 -2.22
N CYS A 277 9.77 -1.28 -2.96
CA CYS A 277 9.10 -0.90 -4.20
C CYS A 277 7.77 -0.14 -3.99
N ARG A 278 7.31 0.57 -5.02
CA ARG A 278 6.01 1.29 -4.99
C ARG A 278 4.86 0.27 -5.01
N VAL A 279 3.70 0.65 -4.45
CA VAL A 279 2.46 -0.16 -4.47
C VAL A 279 2.13 -0.65 -5.87
N LEU A 280 2.14 0.26 -6.85
CA LEU A 280 1.87 -0.07 -8.24
C LEU A 280 2.89 -1.08 -8.79
N SER A 281 4.18 -0.94 -8.46
CA SER A 281 5.21 -1.87 -8.93
C SER A 281 5.01 -3.28 -8.38
N ALA A 282 4.64 -3.41 -7.11
CA ALA A 282 4.28 -4.70 -6.52
C ALA A 282 3.02 -5.28 -7.19
N ALA A 283 1.98 -4.47 -7.41
CA ALA A 283 0.74 -4.90 -8.06
C ALA A 283 0.93 -5.37 -9.51
N LEU A 284 1.93 -4.84 -10.22
CA LEU A 284 2.24 -5.15 -11.61
C LEU A 284 3.28 -6.27 -11.80
N LEU A 285 3.60 -7.02 -10.75
CA LEU A 285 4.54 -8.13 -10.83
C LEU A 285 4.03 -9.24 -11.75
N ASP A 286 4.85 -9.57 -12.74
CA ASP A 286 4.61 -10.66 -13.69
C ASP A 286 4.93 -12.02 -13.06
N ALA A 287 4.35 -13.09 -13.59
CA ALA A 287 4.60 -14.45 -13.11
C ALA A 287 6.08 -14.88 -13.20
N ASP A 288 6.84 -14.27 -14.11
CA ASP A 288 8.26 -14.52 -14.30
C ASP A 288 9.15 -13.46 -13.60
N CYS A 289 8.64 -12.76 -12.58
CA CYS A 289 9.31 -11.59 -11.98
C CYS A 289 10.65 -11.91 -11.30
N LEU A 290 10.94 -13.16 -10.99
CA LEU A 290 12.18 -13.58 -10.35
C LEU A 290 13.29 -13.81 -11.38
N THR A 291 14.48 -13.26 -11.13
CA THR A 291 15.64 -13.44 -12.02
C THR A 291 16.94 -13.55 -11.22
N ILE A 292 17.97 -14.10 -11.83
CA ILE A 292 19.33 -14.10 -11.29
C ILE A 292 20.10 -13.05 -12.08
N SER A 293 20.74 -12.12 -11.38
CA SER A 293 21.58 -11.10 -11.97
C SER A 293 22.78 -11.75 -12.66
N LYS A 294 23.00 -11.38 -13.92
CA LYS A 294 24.15 -11.87 -14.69
C LYS A 294 25.46 -11.18 -14.30
N LEU A 295 25.39 -10.09 -13.52
CA LEU A 295 26.55 -9.29 -13.15
C LEU A 295 27.27 -9.86 -11.93
N ASP A 296 26.49 -10.26 -10.92
CA ASP A 296 26.99 -10.68 -9.61
C ASP A 296 26.42 -12.04 -9.15
N GLY A 297 25.50 -12.64 -9.90
CA GLY A 297 24.86 -13.91 -9.54
C GLY A 297 23.82 -13.79 -8.43
N LEU A 298 23.46 -12.58 -8.01
CA LEU A 298 22.51 -12.34 -6.93
C LEU A 298 21.05 -12.47 -7.39
N TRP A 299 20.16 -12.60 -6.41
CA TRP A 299 18.73 -12.81 -6.61
C TRP A 299 18.00 -11.48 -6.78
N ASP A 300 17.38 -11.30 -7.94
CA ASP A 300 16.72 -10.05 -8.33
C ASP A 300 15.22 -10.23 -8.49
N LEU A 301 14.49 -9.17 -8.14
CA LEU A 301 13.09 -8.95 -8.48
C LEU A 301 12.98 -7.97 -9.65
N LYS A 302 12.32 -8.39 -10.74
CA LYS A 302 11.95 -7.53 -11.88
C LYS A 302 10.69 -6.75 -11.53
N LEU A 303 10.81 -5.43 -11.49
CA LEU A 303 9.72 -4.51 -11.18
C LEU A 303 9.42 -3.63 -12.38
N LYS A 304 8.12 -3.34 -12.60
CA LYS A 304 7.68 -2.32 -13.55
C LYS A 304 7.54 -0.98 -12.83
N THR A 305 8.25 0.04 -13.29
CA THR A 305 8.16 1.41 -12.79
C THR A 305 7.81 2.36 -13.92
N PRO A 306 7.04 3.43 -13.69
CA PRO A 306 6.92 4.50 -14.67
C PRO A 306 8.31 5.04 -15.01
N LYS A 307 8.59 5.20 -16.30
CA LYS A 307 9.84 5.76 -16.79
C LYS A 307 10.04 7.15 -16.16
N ALA A 308 11.29 7.47 -15.81
CA ALA A 308 11.65 8.77 -15.24
C ALA A 308 11.39 9.97 -16.18
N SER A 309 11.20 9.72 -17.49
CA SER A 309 10.79 10.72 -18.48
C SER A 309 9.27 10.86 -18.51
N ASN A 310 8.77 12.02 -18.96
CA ASN A 310 7.34 12.39 -19.12
C ASN A 310 6.45 11.44 -19.96
N SER A 311 6.88 10.22 -20.28
CA SER A 311 6.06 9.18 -20.89
C SER A 311 5.44 8.28 -19.83
N HIS A 312 4.17 7.91 -20.00
CA HIS A 312 3.47 6.92 -19.18
C HIS A 312 3.94 5.47 -19.47
N GLU A 313 5.10 5.31 -20.11
CA GLU A 313 5.68 4.01 -20.42
C GLU A 313 6.31 3.42 -19.15
N LEU A 314 6.11 2.12 -18.95
CA LEU A 314 6.73 1.41 -17.83
C LEU A 314 8.12 0.91 -18.26
N GLU A 315 9.14 1.24 -17.49
CA GLU A 315 10.45 0.61 -17.58
C GLU A 315 10.50 -0.62 -16.65
N ILE A 316 11.28 -1.62 -17.05
CA ILE A 316 11.56 -2.79 -16.20
C ILE A 316 12.89 -2.53 -15.51
N ILE A 317 12.84 -2.42 -14.18
CA ILE A 317 14.02 -2.35 -13.31
C ILE A 317 14.23 -3.69 -12.59
N LYS A 318 15.45 -3.94 -12.13
CA LYS A 318 15.79 -5.09 -11.30
C LYS A 318 16.32 -4.61 -9.95
N ARG A 319 15.89 -5.25 -8.87
CA ARG A 319 16.33 -4.92 -7.52
C ARG A 319 16.72 -6.19 -6.77
N PRO A 320 17.88 -6.20 -6.10
CA PRO A 320 18.31 -7.36 -5.35
C PRO A 320 17.38 -7.57 -4.16
N ILE A 321 17.13 -8.84 -3.84
CA ILE A 321 16.42 -9.28 -2.64
C ILE A 321 17.20 -10.44 -2.01
N PRO A 322 17.11 -10.66 -0.69
CA PRO A 322 17.78 -11.79 -0.06
C PRO A 322 17.29 -13.12 -0.65
N LYS A 323 18.18 -14.11 -0.78
CA LYS A 323 17.85 -15.44 -1.33
C LYS A 323 16.62 -16.05 -0.66
N VAL A 324 16.55 -16.00 0.66
CA VAL A 324 15.43 -16.57 1.43
C VAL A 324 14.09 -15.95 1.02
N ILE A 325 14.06 -14.64 0.75
CA ILE A 325 12.86 -13.94 0.28
C ILE A 325 12.55 -14.32 -1.16
N TRP A 326 13.57 -14.49 -2.00
CA TRP A 326 13.41 -14.98 -3.37
C TRP A 326 12.78 -16.38 -3.39
N ASP A 327 13.27 -17.31 -2.57
CA ASP A 327 12.76 -18.68 -2.47
C ASP A 327 11.29 -18.67 -2.00
N PHE A 328 10.96 -17.84 -1.01
CA PHE A 328 9.58 -17.66 -0.53
C PHE A 328 8.62 -17.15 -1.60
N ILE A 329 9.07 -16.20 -2.44
CA ILE A 329 8.27 -15.70 -3.57
C ILE A 329 8.17 -16.79 -4.64
N TYR A 330 9.23 -17.56 -4.89
CA TYR A 330 9.23 -18.64 -5.86
C TYR A 330 8.21 -19.72 -5.50
N ASP A 331 8.20 -20.18 -4.26
CA ASP A 331 7.22 -21.16 -3.76
C ASP A 331 5.79 -20.65 -3.87
N TYR A 332 5.58 -19.34 -3.65
CA TYR A 332 4.29 -18.69 -3.83
C TYR A 332 3.84 -18.73 -5.30
N ILE A 333 4.74 -18.37 -6.21
CA ILE A 333 4.49 -18.41 -7.66
C ILE A 333 4.16 -19.84 -8.10
N GLU A 334 4.94 -20.83 -7.68
CA GLU A 334 4.74 -22.24 -8.02
C GLU A 334 3.35 -22.71 -7.57
N PHE A 335 2.96 -22.38 -6.33
CA PHE A 335 1.64 -22.71 -5.82
C PHE A 335 0.52 -22.03 -6.61
N MET A 336 0.65 -20.73 -6.90
CA MET A 336 -0.39 -20.00 -7.61
C MET A 336 -0.53 -20.45 -9.08
N GLU A 337 0.57 -20.75 -9.76
CA GLU A 337 0.57 -21.29 -11.13
C GLU A 337 -0.13 -22.65 -11.19
N SER A 338 0.06 -23.51 -10.18
CA SER A 338 -0.63 -24.81 -10.11
C SER A 338 -2.16 -24.67 -10.05
N ARG A 339 -2.67 -23.60 -9.44
CA ARG A 339 -4.11 -23.30 -9.33
C ARG A 339 -4.63 -22.45 -10.50
N HIS A 340 -3.75 -21.69 -11.13
CA HIS A 340 -4.06 -20.78 -12.22
C HIS A 340 -3.09 -20.95 -13.39
N PRO A 341 -3.12 -22.10 -14.11
CA PRO A 341 -2.16 -22.36 -15.18
C PRO A 341 -2.16 -21.26 -16.25
N GLY A 342 -0.97 -20.79 -16.62
CA GLY A 342 -0.76 -19.70 -17.54
C GLY A 342 -1.06 -18.32 -16.93
N MET A 343 -0.80 -18.13 -15.63
CA MET A 343 -0.99 -16.81 -15.03
C MET A 343 0.06 -15.82 -15.57
N ASN A 344 -0.37 -14.61 -15.90
CA ASN A 344 0.56 -13.55 -16.34
C ASN A 344 1.12 -12.73 -15.18
N THR A 345 0.46 -12.78 -14.02
CA THR A 345 0.82 -12.05 -12.81
C THR A 345 0.84 -13.01 -11.63
N ILE A 346 1.69 -12.73 -10.64
CA ILE A 346 1.73 -13.50 -9.38
C ILE A 346 0.49 -13.27 -8.51
N TRP A 347 -0.39 -12.32 -8.89
CA TRP A 347 -1.63 -11.99 -8.15
C TRP A 347 -2.90 -12.39 -8.92
N PRO A 348 -3.09 -13.66 -9.31
CA PRO A 348 -4.27 -14.04 -10.08
C PRO A 348 -5.55 -13.80 -9.26
N SER A 349 -6.56 -13.18 -9.87
CA SER A 349 -7.90 -13.06 -9.29
C SER A 349 -8.88 -14.04 -9.93
N GLY A 350 -9.76 -14.63 -9.11
CA GLY A 350 -10.79 -15.58 -9.59
C GLY A 350 -11.85 -14.95 -10.51
N ALA A 351 -12.01 -13.62 -10.48
CA ALA A 351 -13.00 -12.90 -11.29
C ALA A 351 -12.46 -12.39 -12.64
N GLN A 352 -11.15 -12.15 -12.75
CA GLN A 352 -10.51 -11.63 -13.97
C GLN A 352 -9.15 -12.30 -14.17
N LYS A 353 -9.07 -13.23 -15.14
CA LYS A 353 -7.80 -13.86 -15.52
C LYS A 353 -6.78 -12.76 -15.88
N GLY A 354 -5.66 -12.74 -15.17
CA GLY A 354 -4.54 -11.82 -15.45
C GLY A 354 -4.65 -10.42 -14.85
N LYS A 355 -5.56 -10.17 -13.89
CA LYS A 355 -5.60 -8.91 -13.14
C LYS A 355 -5.55 -9.15 -11.64
N ASP A 356 -4.74 -8.33 -10.98
CA ASP A 356 -4.65 -8.22 -9.53
C ASP A 356 -6.00 -7.80 -8.89
N ARG A 357 -6.15 -8.07 -7.60
CA ARG A 357 -7.28 -7.59 -6.81
C ARG A 357 -7.23 -6.08 -6.69
N ASN A 358 -8.39 -5.46 -6.49
CA ASN A 358 -8.42 -4.02 -6.21
C ASN A 358 -7.76 -3.71 -4.86
N GLU A 359 -7.22 -2.50 -4.74
CA GLU A 359 -6.48 -2.06 -3.56
C GLU A 359 -7.31 -2.13 -2.28
N THR A 360 -8.60 -1.81 -2.34
CA THR A 360 -9.53 -1.91 -1.21
C THR A 360 -9.60 -3.33 -0.65
N THR A 361 -9.65 -4.35 -1.51
CA THR A 361 -9.66 -5.75 -1.09
C THR A 361 -8.34 -6.11 -0.42
N PHE A 362 -7.22 -5.67 -0.99
CA PHE A 362 -5.90 -5.89 -0.39
C PHE A 362 -5.79 -5.26 1.00
N ARG A 363 -6.18 -3.98 1.15
CA ARG A 363 -6.17 -3.27 2.45
C ARG A 363 -7.01 -4.02 3.50
N LYS A 364 -8.20 -4.49 3.12
CA LYS A 364 -9.07 -5.27 4.00
C LYS A 364 -8.43 -6.59 4.47
N ILE A 365 -7.78 -7.32 3.56
CA ILE A 365 -7.14 -8.60 3.92
C ILE A 365 -5.89 -8.35 4.76
N LEU A 366 -5.16 -7.25 4.51
CA LEU A 366 -4.05 -6.85 5.38
C LEU A 366 -4.52 -6.49 6.79
N ASP A 367 -5.67 -5.81 6.94
CA ASP A 367 -6.27 -5.55 8.26
C ASP A 367 -6.69 -6.85 8.96
N GLN A 368 -7.29 -7.77 8.22
CA GLN A 368 -7.62 -9.12 8.71
C GLN A 368 -6.39 -9.88 9.18
N TYR A 369 -5.31 -9.84 8.40
CA TYR A 369 -4.05 -10.48 8.76
C TYR A 369 -3.44 -9.84 10.01
N SER A 370 -3.49 -8.51 10.11
CA SER A 370 -3.01 -7.74 11.27
C SER A 370 -3.69 -8.16 12.56
N ASP A 371 -5.02 -8.32 12.51
CA ASP A 371 -5.78 -8.82 13.66
C ASP A 371 -5.49 -10.31 13.90
N TRP A 372 -5.35 -11.11 12.85
CA TRP A 372 -5.09 -12.55 12.96
C TRP A 372 -3.75 -12.86 13.64
N ILE A 373 -2.67 -12.16 13.26
CA ILE A 373 -1.35 -12.27 13.92
C ILE A 373 -1.26 -11.46 15.23
N GLN A 374 -2.35 -10.80 15.62
CA GLN A 374 -2.45 -10.02 16.85
C GLN A 374 -1.32 -8.99 16.99
N VAL A 375 -1.16 -8.13 15.99
CA VAL A 375 -0.16 -7.04 16.03
C VAL A 375 -0.24 -6.30 17.39
N PRO A 376 0.91 -6.00 18.04
CA PRO A 376 0.92 -5.33 19.32
C PRO A 376 0.13 -4.01 19.29
N THR A 377 -0.57 -3.71 20.40
CA THR A 377 -1.32 -2.47 20.53
C THR A 377 -0.44 -1.35 21.08
N THR A 378 -0.70 -0.13 20.64
CA THR A 378 -0.15 1.09 21.21
C THR A 378 -1.25 1.75 22.02
N GLY A 379 -1.29 1.48 23.33
CA GLY A 379 -2.41 1.82 24.20
C GLY A 379 -3.68 1.05 23.80
N GLU A 380 -4.76 1.78 23.52
CA GLU A 380 -6.06 1.22 23.09
C GLU A 380 -6.18 1.05 21.56
N THR A 381 -5.12 1.38 20.81
CA THR A 381 -5.09 1.36 19.34
C THR A 381 -4.17 0.28 18.81
N ARG A 382 -4.35 -0.11 17.55
CA ARG A 382 -3.46 -1.03 16.83
C ARG A 382 -2.93 -0.39 15.57
N TRP A 383 -1.68 -0.66 15.25
CA TRP A 383 -1.09 -0.21 13.99
C TRP A 383 -1.50 -1.15 12.86
N TYR A 384 -2.42 -0.73 12.00
CA TYR A 384 -2.82 -1.49 10.80
C TYR A 384 -1.94 -1.08 9.62
N ALA A 385 -0.91 -1.84 9.28
CA ALA A 385 0.08 -1.41 8.28
C ALA A 385 -0.49 -1.10 6.88
N ARG A 386 0.14 -0.18 6.16
CA ARG A 386 -0.07 0.06 4.72
C ARG A 386 1.21 -0.21 3.93
N PRO A 387 1.12 -0.61 2.64
CA PRO A 387 2.28 -0.84 1.80
C PRO A 387 3.34 0.27 1.79
N HIS A 388 2.89 1.53 1.77
CA HIS A 388 3.78 2.69 1.78
C HIS A 388 4.58 2.81 3.08
N GLN A 389 4.04 2.34 4.20
CA GLN A 389 4.73 2.35 5.49
C GLN A 389 5.87 1.34 5.55
N PHE A 390 5.74 0.16 4.92
CA PHE A 390 6.86 -0.78 4.80
C PHE A 390 8.01 -0.19 3.96
N ARG A 391 7.67 0.51 2.87
CA ARG A 391 8.66 1.24 2.05
C ARG A 391 9.32 2.39 2.82
N ARG A 392 8.56 3.15 3.64
CA ARG A 392 9.11 4.21 4.49
C ARG A 392 9.99 3.64 5.61
N PHE A 393 9.54 2.56 6.25
CA PHE A 393 10.30 1.82 7.25
C PHE A 393 11.64 1.36 6.70
N PHE A 394 11.67 0.72 5.52
CA PHE A 394 12.92 0.36 4.86
C PHE A 394 13.85 1.56 4.67
N ALA A 395 13.32 2.69 4.18
CA ALA A 395 14.13 3.88 3.92
C ALA A 395 14.74 4.46 5.20
N ALA A 396 13.96 4.58 6.28
CA ALA A 396 14.44 5.04 7.58
C ALA A 396 15.45 4.04 8.18
N PHE A 397 15.11 2.74 8.19
CA PHE A 397 15.96 1.69 8.72
C PHE A 397 17.32 1.64 8.00
N PHE A 398 17.31 1.64 6.66
CA PHE A 398 18.52 1.64 5.83
C PHE A 398 19.38 2.89 6.07
N PHE A 399 18.76 4.06 6.23
CA PHE A 399 19.49 5.33 6.33
C PHE A 399 20.09 5.59 7.71
N TYR A 400 19.40 5.20 8.80
CA TYR A 400 19.86 5.51 10.16
C TYR A 400 20.66 4.38 10.82
N LEU A 401 20.45 3.13 10.42
CA LEU A 401 21.05 1.98 11.13
C LEU A 401 22.16 1.27 10.33
N SER A 402 22.46 1.75 9.13
CA SER A 402 23.64 1.31 8.38
C SER A 402 24.70 2.41 8.40
N GLY A 403 25.68 2.28 9.31
CA GLY A 403 26.61 3.34 9.73
C GLY A 403 27.40 4.07 8.63
N ASN A 404 27.51 3.50 7.43
CA ASN A 404 28.27 4.05 6.30
C ASN A 404 27.42 4.32 5.04
N THR A 405 26.10 4.46 5.19
CA THR A 405 25.22 4.52 4.02
C THR A 405 25.15 5.89 3.36
N GLU A 406 25.47 5.92 2.06
CA GLU A 406 25.19 7.05 1.19
C GLU A 406 23.70 7.08 0.79
N ILE A 407 23.16 8.27 0.52
CA ILE A 407 21.79 8.43 0.00
C ILE A 407 21.60 7.76 -1.38
N GLU A 408 22.70 7.55 -2.11
CA GLU A 408 22.70 7.12 -3.51
C GLU A 408 22.27 5.65 -3.69
N PRO A 409 22.82 4.66 -2.95
CA PRO A 409 22.27 3.31 -2.88
C PRO A 409 20.77 3.26 -2.56
N LEU A 410 20.32 4.05 -1.57
CA LEU A 410 18.90 4.10 -1.20
C LEU A 410 18.06 4.69 -2.34
N ARG A 411 18.52 5.79 -2.96
CA ARG A 411 17.86 6.44 -4.10
C ARG A 411 17.72 5.49 -5.27
N TRP A 412 18.79 4.74 -5.59
CA TRP A 412 18.78 3.71 -6.61
C TRP A 412 17.77 2.61 -6.26
N MET A 413 17.83 2.06 -5.05
CA MET A 413 16.94 1.00 -4.59
C MET A 413 15.46 1.41 -4.73
N MET A 414 15.13 2.61 -4.26
CA MET A 414 13.77 3.16 -4.30
C MET A 414 13.31 3.60 -5.70
N GLY A 415 14.22 3.72 -6.68
CA GLY A 415 13.89 4.22 -8.02
C GLY A 415 13.41 5.67 -7.98
N HIS A 416 14.12 6.51 -7.22
CA HIS A 416 13.91 7.96 -7.18
C HIS A 416 14.93 8.66 -8.07
N VAL A 417 14.48 9.66 -8.82
CA VAL A 417 15.39 10.51 -9.63
C VAL A 417 16.01 11.59 -8.73
N GLU A 418 15.18 12.23 -7.90
CA GLU A 418 15.61 13.32 -7.03
C GLU A 418 15.97 12.82 -5.62
N PRO A 419 17.16 13.17 -5.08
CA PRO A 419 17.55 12.80 -3.73
C PRO A 419 16.61 13.34 -2.64
N SER A 420 16.02 14.52 -2.86
CA SER A 420 15.03 15.15 -1.96
C SER A 420 13.86 14.22 -1.65
N VAL A 421 13.39 13.46 -2.65
CA VAL A 421 12.30 12.50 -2.50
C VAL A 421 12.74 11.33 -1.61
N THR A 422 13.95 10.80 -1.82
CA THR A 422 14.50 9.73 -0.98
C THR A 422 14.64 10.17 0.47
N LEU A 423 15.15 11.39 0.70
CA LEU A 423 15.28 11.96 2.04
C LEU A 423 13.93 12.18 2.69
N TYR A 424 12.92 12.63 1.94
CA TYR A 424 11.56 12.73 2.46
C TYR A 424 11.03 11.38 2.94
N TYR A 425 11.39 10.25 2.34
CA TYR A 425 11.01 8.94 2.89
C TYR A 425 11.81 8.57 4.15
N ALA A 426 13.12 8.81 4.14
CA ALA A 426 13.99 8.51 5.28
C ALA A 426 13.79 9.47 6.46
N ASP A 427 13.21 10.65 6.26
CA ASP A 427 13.08 11.68 7.27
C ASP A 427 12.27 11.20 8.49
N ILE A 428 12.91 11.18 9.67
CA ILE A 428 12.28 10.83 10.95
C ILE A 428 12.01 12.07 11.83
N SER A 429 12.19 13.29 11.33
CA SER A 429 12.05 14.53 12.14
C SER A 429 10.68 14.70 12.79
N ASN A 430 9.63 14.10 12.22
CA ASN A 430 8.29 14.04 12.82
C ASN A 430 8.10 12.93 13.87
N GLN A 431 9.12 12.12 14.10
CA GLN A 431 9.17 11.02 15.05
C GLN A 431 10.58 10.94 15.67
N PRO A 432 10.99 11.97 16.45
CA PRO A 432 12.37 12.11 16.94
C PRO A 432 12.83 10.96 17.84
N ASP A 433 11.90 10.27 18.48
CA ASP A 433 12.17 9.11 19.34
C ASP A 433 12.42 7.82 18.56
N TRP A 434 12.08 7.76 17.26
CA TRP A 434 12.07 6.53 16.47
C TRP A 434 13.44 5.84 16.42
N GLU A 435 14.52 6.61 16.24
CA GLU A 435 15.89 6.07 16.17
C GLU A 435 16.30 5.44 17.50
N ARG A 436 16.11 6.16 18.61
CA ARG A 436 16.40 5.67 19.96
C ARG A 436 15.59 4.41 20.26
N ASP A 437 14.27 4.47 20.06
CA ASP A 437 13.37 3.36 20.39
C ASP A 437 13.69 2.13 19.51
N THR A 438 14.15 2.34 18.27
CA THR A 438 14.59 1.25 17.39
C THR A 438 15.90 0.64 17.87
N LEU A 439 16.89 1.45 18.27
CA LEU A 439 18.16 0.96 18.82
C LEU A 439 17.95 0.20 20.13
N GLU A 440 17.08 0.69 21.01
CA GLU A 440 16.68 0.00 22.24
C GLU A 440 16.05 -1.36 21.92
N PHE A 441 15.05 -1.38 21.02
CA PHE A 441 14.44 -2.64 20.57
C PHE A 441 15.45 -3.62 19.97
N LEU A 442 16.36 -3.15 19.12
CA LEU A 442 17.38 -4.01 18.50
C LEU A 442 18.38 -4.54 19.54
N THR A 443 18.77 -3.71 20.51
CA THR A 443 19.63 -4.12 21.62
C THR A 443 18.95 -5.21 22.45
N ASP A 444 17.71 -4.98 22.87
CA ASP A 444 16.92 -5.97 23.61
C ASP A 444 16.73 -7.27 22.83
N PHE A 445 16.51 -7.15 21.51
CA PHE A 445 16.39 -8.30 20.61
C PHE A 445 17.70 -9.09 20.52
N LEU A 446 18.84 -8.41 20.35
CA LEU A 446 20.17 -9.05 20.27
C LEU A 446 20.60 -9.65 21.60
N GLU A 447 20.29 -9.00 22.73
CA GLU A 447 20.57 -9.50 24.07
C GLU A 447 19.65 -10.66 24.48
N GLY A 448 18.50 -10.82 23.82
CA GLY A 448 17.54 -11.90 24.08
C GLY A 448 16.54 -11.59 25.17
N ASN A 449 16.35 -10.31 25.46
CA ASN A 449 15.28 -9.81 26.32
C ASN A 449 13.93 -9.86 25.59
N VAL A 450 13.94 -10.01 24.26
CA VAL A 450 12.77 -10.33 23.41
C VAL A 450 12.79 -11.82 23.07
N GLY A 451 11.66 -12.52 23.15
CA GLY A 451 11.55 -13.97 22.91
C GLY A 451 12.18 -14.41 21.58
N LYS A 452 13.32 -15.11 21.67
CA LYS A 452 14.13 -15.57 20.53
C LYS A 452 13.66 -16.93 20.02
N ASP A 453 13.05 -16.95 18.85
CA ASP A 453 13.15 -18.07 17.90
C ASP A 453 13.74 -17.52 16.59
N VAL A 454 14.97 -17.00 16.63
CA VAL A 454 15.64 -16.39 15.48
C VAL A 454 16.94 -17.16 15.22
N LEU A 455 17.02 -17.77 14.04
CA LEU A 455 18.26 -18.26 13.45
C LEU A 455 18.99 -17.04 12.88
N VAL A 456 20.09 -16.66 13.50
CA VAL A 456 20.99 -15.60 13.03
C VAL A 456 22.03 -16.24 12.13
N ASP A 457 22.25 -15.65 10.96
CA ASP A 457 23.31 -16.02 10.04
C ASP A 457 24.67 -15.73 10.70
N GLU A 458 25.58 -16.71 10.71
CA GLU A 458 26.89 -16.60 11.36
C GLU A 458 27.75 -15.49 10.73
N ASP A 459 27.56 -15.20 9.44
CA ASP A 459 28.29 -14.17 8.71
C ASP A 459 27.92 -12.74 9.16
N LEU A 460 26.68 -12.53 9.60
CA LEU A 460 26.19 -11.21 10.07
C LEU A 460 26.76 -10.84 11.45
N LEU A 461 27.12 -11.85 12.25
CA LEU A 461 27.71 -11.67 13.58
C LEU A 461 29.15 -11.18 13.50
N GLU A 462 29.91 -11.59 12.47
CA GLU A 462 31.28 -11.12 12.25
C GLU A 462 31.31 -9.66 11.74
N GLU A 463 30.40 -9.26 10.85
CA GLU A 463 30.33 -7.87 10.35
C GLU A 463 29.93 -6.86 11.43
N LEU A 464 29.00 -7.23 12.32
CA LEU A 464 28.56 -6.37 13.43
C LEU A 464 29.64 -6.23 14.52
N ALA A 465 30.50 -7.23 14.70
CA ALA A 465 31.58 -7.20 15.67
C ALA A 465 32.79 -6.35 15.23
N MET A 466 32.91 -6.04 13.93
CA MET A 466 34.04 -5.30 13.34
C MET A 466 33.81 -3.79 13.19
N CYS A 467 32.63 -3.28 13.56
CA CYS A 467 32.33 -1.85 13.44
C CYS A 467 32.82 -1.07 14.68
N GLU A 468 34.05 -0.52 14.62
CA GLU A 468 34.41 0.61 15.49
C GLU A 468 33.87 1.93 14.91
N PRO A 469 33.34 2.84 15.75
CA PRO A 469 32.91 4.17 15.31
C PRO A 469 34.13 5.07 15.07
N ASP A 470 34.52 5.25 13.80
CA ASP A 470 35.55 6.24 13.40
C ASP A 470 34.86 7.53 12.90
N VAL A 471 34.91 8.58 13.72
CA VAL A 471 34.47 9.93 13.34
C VAL A 471 35.68 10.78 12.98
N LYS A 472 35.78 11.19 11.70
CA LYS A 472 36.73 12.21 11.26
C LYS A 472 35.99 13.44 10.74
N LEU A 473 36.14 14.55 11.45
CA LEU A 473 35.69 15.88 11.03
C LEU A 473 36.70 16.49 10.06
N GLY A 474 36.22 16.92 8.89
CA GLY A 474 36.98 17.69 7.91
C GLY A 474 37.05 19.18 8.25
N ASP A 475 38.02 19.87 7.62
CA ASP A 475 38.42 21.26 7.87
C ASP A 475 37.26 22.28 7.69
N HIS A 476 36.88 22.93 8.79
CA HIS A 476 35.76 23.88 8.87
C HIS A 476 35.93 25.14 8.01
N ALA A 477 37.16 25.52 7.64
CA ALA A 477 37.41 26.74 6.87
C ALA A 477 36.93 26.64 5.41
N LEU A 478 37.07 25.45 4.79
CA LEU A 478 36.65 25.19 3.41
C LEU A 478 35.13 25.05 3.24
N LEU A 479 34.42 24.70 4.31
CA LEU A 479 32.96 24.53 4.30
C LEU A 479 32.24 25.89 4.22
N SER A 480 32.75 26.90 4.92
CA SER A 480 32.14 28.24 4.96
C SER A 480 32.26 28.98 3.62
N GLU A 481 33.36 28.81 2.89
CA GLU A 481 33.54 29.43 1.57
C GLU A 481 32.61 28.79 0.53
N HIS A 482 32.55 27.45 0.47
CA HIS A 482 31.64 26.75 -0.44
C HIS A 482 30.16 27.02 -0.15
N LEU A 483 29.76 27.12 1.13
CA LEU A 483 28.39 27.45 1.52
C LEU A 483 27.99 28.87 1.08
N ASN A 484 28.90 29.85 1.20
CA ASN A 484 28.66 31.22 0.72
C ASN A 484 28.59 31.30 -0.81
N GLU A 485 29.39 30.51 -1.52
CA GLU A 485 29.36 30.46 -2.99
C GLU A 485 28.09 29.78 -3.53
N LEU A 486 27.64 28.71 -2.87
CA LEU A 486 26.39 28.01 -3.19
C LEU A 486 25.16 28.88 -2.92
N ALA A 487 25.13 29.64 -1.80
CA ALA A 487 23.97 30.42 -1.36
C ALA A 487 23.61 31.59 -2.31
N ASN A 488 24.57 32.04 -3.12
CA ASN A 488 24.36 33.11 -4.09
C ASN A 488 23.64 32.66 -5.37
N HIS A 489 23.46 31.35 -5.61
CA HIS A 489 22.98 30.83 -6.90
C HIS A 489 21.85 29.80 -6.86
N ARG A 490 21.44 29.28 -5.70
CA ARG A 490 20.43 28.22 -5.58
C ARG A 490 19.62 28.31 -4.28
N ASP A 491 18.42 27.74 -4.30
CA ASP A 491 17.62 27.56 -3.08
C ASP A 491 18.23 26.41 -2.26
N ILE A 492 18.92 26.77 -1.17
CA ILE A 492 19.66 25.80 -0.34
C ILE A 492 18.83 25.39 0.85
N LYS A 493 18.63 24.07 1.00
CA LYS A 493 18.09 23.48 2.22
C LYS A 493 19.22 22.83 3.00
N LEU A 494 19.37 23.27 4.24
CA LEU A 494 20.31 22.73 5.22
C LEU A 494 19.54 21.79 6.15
N LYS A 495 20.07 20.58 6.35
CA LYS A 495 19.51 19.67 7.34
C LYS A 495 20.62 19.01 8.16
N ILE A 496 20.53 19.20 9.47
CA ILE A 496 21.39 18.52 10.45
C ILE A 496 20.74 17.18 10.76
N MET A 497 21.47 16.09 10.59
CA MET A 497 21.02 14.72 10.84
C MET A 497 22.01 14.05 11.81
N ASN A 498 21.46 13.36 12.81
CA ASN A 498 22.19 12.58 13.82
C ASN A 498 23.20 13.40 14.66
N ASN A 499 23.00 14.72 14.80
CA ASN A 499 23.94 15.65 15.44
C ASN A 499 25.40 15.64 14.92
N GLU A 500 25.68 14.90 13.85
CA GLU A 500 27.04 14.66 13.33
C GLU A 500 27.20 14.97 11.84
N LYS A 501 26.11 14.98 11.06
CA LYS A 501 26.14 15.18 9.60
C LYS A 501 25.28 16.38 9.21
N ILE A 502 25.85 17.33 8.46
CA ILE A 502 25.11 18.43 7.82
C ILE A 502 24.99 18.11 6.33
N PHE A 503 23.78 17.87 5.89
CA PHE A 503 23.50 17.73 4.46
C PHE A 503 23.09 19.09 3.88
N VAL A 504 23.78 19.47 2.82
CA VAL A 504 23.56 20.71 2.08
C VAL A 504 23.01 20.33 0.71
N TYR A 505 21.76 20.70 0.45
CA TYR A 505 21.14 20.47 -0.86
C TYR A 505 20.88 21.80 -1.54
N ALA A 506 21.23 21.86 -2.80
CA ALA A 506 20.91 22.99 -3.66
C ALA A 506 19.97 22.48 -4.77
N SER A 507 18.69 22.82 -4.71
CA SER A 507 17.77 22.52 -5.83
C SER A 507 18.11 23.42 -7.02
N LYS A 508 17.84 22.91 -8.22
CA LYS A 508 18.09 23.66 -9.45
C LYS A 508 17.12 24.81 -9.61
#